data_AF-A0A7K2Z7J7-F1
#
_entry.id   AF-A0A7K2Z7J7-F1
#
_cell.length_a   1.000
_cell.length_b   1.000
_cell.length_c   1.000
_cell.angle_alpha   90.00
_cell.angle_beta   90.00
_cell.angle_gamma   90.00
#
_symmetry.space_group_name_H-M   'P 1'
#
loop_
_entity.id
_entity.type
_entity.pdbx_description
1 polymer ?
#
loop_
_entity_poly.entity_id
_entity_poly.type
_entity_poly.pdbx_seq_one_letter_code
_entity_poly.pdbx_strand_id
1 'polypeptide(L)'
;MMRTERACNWCEGDMPLTARADARTCSTRCRVALHRAAKRNTLPIELTTRDRWIRRSATKVPLTTGDMPASSTDPRTWSSYKDATASSAGVGLGYVLSDVDDIVCLDLDHCLNPLTGRLAPWAAAIIRDAGATYVEVSPSGDGLHIWGRADVRQGRRIRRPDGTAVEVYGTGRYIAVTGRRHGSCPSILADLSAVVTKLTA
;
A
#
# COMPACT_ATOMS: atom_id res chain seq x y z
N MET A 1 -19.28 30.46 15.77
CA MET A 1 -17.85 30.19 15.57
C MET A 1 -17.71 28.81 14.94
N MET A 2 -17.29 28.72 13.67
CA MET A 2 -17.12 27.45 12.96
C MET A 2 -15.91 26.70 13.52
N ARG A 3 -16.15 25.51 14.09
CA ARG A 3 -15.10 24.53 14.40
C ARG A 3 -14.59 23.95 13.08
N THR A 4 -13.28 23.96 12.86
CA THR A 4 -12.67 23.23 11.75
C THR A 4 -12.73 21.73 12.07
N GLU A 5 -13.58 20.97 11.36
CA GLU A 5 -13.76 19.51 11.49
C GLU A 5 -12.54 18.68 11.03
N ARG A 6 -11.35 19.29 10.97
CA ARG A 6 -10.14 18.64 10.46
C ARG A 6 -9.29 18.14 11.61
N ALA A 7 -9.08 16.83 11.65
CA ALA A 7 -8.23 16.16 12.62
C ALA A 7 -6.79 16.03 12.12
N CYS A 8 -5.84 16.03 13.06
CA CYS A 8 -4.45 15.70 12.81
C CYS A 8 -4.28 14.21 12.51
N ASN A 9 -3.58 13.86 11.42
CA ASN A 9 -3.33 12.46 11.02
C ASN A 9 -2.36 11.69 11.95
N TRP A 10 -2.07 12.20 13.15
CA TRP A 10 -1.15 11.57 14.10
C TRP A 10 -1.75 11.47 15.50
N CYS A 11 -2.21 12.59 16.07
CA CYS A 11 -2.75 12.62 17.41
C CYS A 11 -4.28 12.70 17.46
N GLU A 12 -4.95 12.68 16.31
CA GLU A 12 -6.41 12.79 16.14
C GLU A 12 -7.05 14.07 16.71
N GLY A 13 -6.26 14.93 17.35
CA GLY A 13 -6.69 16.24 17.83
C GLY A 13 -6.90 17.26 16.71
N ASP A 14 -7.56 18.36 17.07
CA ASP A 14 -7.95 19.40 16.13
C ASP A 14 -6.75 20.04 15.42
N MET A 15 -6.92 20.31 14.12
CA MET A 15 -5.98 21.11 13.36
C MET A 15 -6.05 22.58 13.81
N PRO A 16 -4.91 23.27 13.97
CA PRO A 16 -4.90 24.70 14.26
C PRO A 16 -5.63 25.48 13.17
N LEU A 17 -6.36 26.52 13.56
CA LEU A 17 -7.03 27.43 12.60
C LEU A 17 -6.05 28.10 11.63
N THR A 18 -4.78 28.23 12.02
CA THR A 18 -3.69 28.79 11.23
C THR A 18 -3.02 27.78 10.30
N ALA A 19 -3.43 26.50 10.36
CA ALA A 19 -2.86 25.46 9.52
C ALA A 19 -3.22 25.68 8.05
N ARG A 20 -2.26 25.43 7.15
CA ARG A 20 -2.50 25.50 5.71
C ARG A 20 -3.59 24.50 5.29
N ALA A 21 -4.25 24.80 4.18
CA ALA A 21 -5.30 23.97 3.62
C ALA A 21 -4.85 22.51 3.36
N ASP A 22 -3.57 22.27 3.07
CA ASP A 22 -2.98 20.96 2.81
C ASP A 22 -2.29 20.32 4.03
N ALA A 23 -2.26 21.01 5.17
CA ALA A 23 -1.58 20.52 6.36
C ALA A 23 -2.26 19.25 6.92
N ARG A 24 -1.49 18.17 7.01
CA ARG A 24 -1.94 16.84 7.48
C ARG A 24 -1.71 16.60 8.98
N THR A 25 -1.03 17.51 9.67
CA THR A 25 -0.65 17.35 11.08
C THR A 25 -0.73 18.68 11.83
N CYS A 26 -1.13 18.64 13.10
CA CYS A 26 -1.35 19.85 13.91
C CYS A 26 -0.05 20.59 14.32
N SER A 27 1.11 19.96 14.19
CA SER A 27 2.38 20.56 14.63
C SER A 27 3.58 19.91 13.95
N THR A 28 4.75 20.57 14.00
CA THR A 28 6.03 19.96 13.60
C THR A 28 6.32 18.69 14.40
N ARG A 29 5.99 18.64 15.69
CA ARG A 29 6.10 17.43 16.52
C ARG A 29 5.28 16.28 15.92
N CYS A 30 4.02 16.53 15.57
CA CYS A 30 3.15 15.52 14.97
C CYS A 30 3.59 15.13 13.56
N ARG A 31 4.11 16.08 12.75
CA ARG A 31 4.74 15.79 11.46
C ARG A 31 5.95 14.86 11.59
N VAL A 32 6.85 15.16 12.54
CA VAL A 32 8.03 14.34 12.81
C VAL A 32 7.64 13.00 13.41
N ALA A 33 6.63 12.94 14.28
CA ALA A 33 6.14 11.70 14.86
C ALA A 33 5.45 10.81 13.80
N LEU A 34 4.60 11.38 12.96
CA LEU A 34 4.01 10.73 11.78
C LEU A 34 5.11 10.21 10.84
N HIS A 35 6.12 11.02 10.55
CA HIS A 35 7.27 10.63 9.74
C HIS A 35 8.07 9.50 10.40
N ARG A 36 8.32 9.56 11.72
CA ARG A 36 9.05 8.53 12.47
C ARG A 36 8.25 7.26 12.66
N ALA A 37 6.92 7.33 12.76
CA ALA A 37 6.04 6.17 12.79
C ALA A 37 5.96 5.51 11.42
N ALA A 38 5.84 6.31 10.36
CA ALA A 38 6.04 5.84 8.99
C ALA A 38 7.46 5.25 8.76
N LYS A 39 8.47 5.74 9.48
CA LYS A 39 9.84 5.20 9.46
C LYS A 39 10.02 3.95 10.35
N ARG A 40 9.17 3.78 11.37
CA ARG A 40 9.07 2.57 12.22
C ARG A 40 8.12 1.52 11.64
N ASN A 41 7.77 1.64 10.35
CA ASN A 41 6.90 0.70 9.66
C ASN A 41 7.49 -0.71 9.68
N THR A 42 7.05 -1.52 10.63
CA THR A 42 7.14 -2.96 10.49
C THR A 42 6.09 -3.33 9.45
N LEU A 43 6.46 -3.29 8.17
CA LEU A 43 5.77 -4.09 7.18
C LEU A 43 5.53 -5.50 7.75
N PRO A 44 4.49 -6.23 7.33
CA PRO A 44 4.32 -7.62 7.72
C PRO A 44 5.64 -8.38 7.58
N ILE A 45 6.00 -9.14 8.62
CA ILE A 45 7.31 -9.79 8.72
C ILE A 45 7.57 -10.71 7.51
N GLU A 46 6.50 -11.28 6.96
CA GLU A 46 6.55 -12.11 5.77
C GLU A 46 7.08 -11.36 4.54
N LEU A 47 6.76 -10.07 4.41
CA LEU A 47 7.26 -9.27 3.29
C LEU A 47 8.75 -8.98 3.48
N THR A 48 9.22 -8.68 4.70
CA THR A 48 10.61 -8.24 4.94
C THR A 48 11.61 -9.37 5.07
N THR A 49 11.15 -10.60 5.33
CA THR A 49 12.00 -11.80 5.47
C THR A 49 12.23 -12.55 4.15
N ARG A 50 11.56 -12.15 3.06
CA ARG A 50 11.68 -12.78 1.74
C ARG A 50 12.52 -11.92 0.80
N ASP A 51 13.40 -12.56 0.03
CA ASP A 51 14.25 -11.90 -0.96
C ASP A 51 13.50 -11.67 -2.30
N ARG A 52 12.40 -10.91 -2.23
CA ARG A 52 11.56 -10.54 -3.37
C ARG A 52 11.43 -9.03 -3.55
N TRP A 53 12.40 -8.29 -3.03
CA TRP A 53 12.39 -6.83 -3.11
C TRP A 53 13.15 -6.34 -4.32
N ILE A 54 12.58 -5.30 -4.92
CA ILE A 54 13.16 -4.56 -6.03
C ILE A 54 13.03 -3.06 -5.76
N ARG A 55 13.68 -2.27 -6.61
CA ARG A 55 13.47 -0.83 -6.75
C ARG A 55 12.49 -0.56 -7.90
N ARG A 56 12.04 0.68 -8.04
CA ARG A 56 11.23 1.11 -9.19
C ARG A 56 11.58 2.51 -9.65
N SER A 57 11.46 2.75 -10.95
CA SER A 57 11.56 4.10 -11.53
C SER A 57 10.35 4.98 -11.18
N ALA A 58 10.41 6.26 -11.56
CA ALA A 58 9.28 7.18 -11.48
C ALA A 58 8.10 6.75 -12.36
N THR A 59 8.40 6.09 -13.50
CA THR A 59 7.41 5.52 -14.43
C THR A 59 6.93 4.12 -14.03
N LYS A 60 7.25 3.66 -12.80
CA LYS A 60 6.88 2.34 -12.27
C LYS A 60 7.44 1.18 -13.12
N VAL A 61 8.65 1.33 -13.62
CA VAL A 61 9.42 0.22 -14.21
C VAL A 61 10.21 -0.45 -13.07
N PRO A 62 10.19 -1.80 -12.95
CA PRO A 62 10.95 -2.52 -11.93
C PRO A 62 12.45 -2.42 -12.20
N LEU A 63 13.22 -2.20 -11.13
CA LEU A 63 14.67 -2.04 -11.17
C LEU A 63 15.33 -2.92 -10.11
N THR A 64 16.49 -3.47 -10.41
CA THR A 64 17.38 -4.07 -9.42
C THR A 64 17.89 -2.99 -8.45
N THR A 65 18.57 -3.41 -7.38
CA THR A 65 19.26 -2.47 -6.47
C THR A 65 20.40 -1.70 -7.12
N GLY A 66 20.90 -2.16 -8.27
CA GLY A 66 21.92 -1.52 -9.09
C GLY A 66 21.38 -0.70 -10.27
N ASP A 67 20.10 -0.31 -10.26
CA ASP A 67 19.47 0.55 -11.28
C ASP A 67 19.32 -0.06 -12.69
N MET A 68 19.53 -1.37 -12.82
CA MET A 68 19.22 -2.13 -14.05
C MET A 68 17.77 -2.63 -14.04
N PRO A 69 17.13 -2.89 -15.21
CA PRO A 69 15.80 -3.49 -15.24
C PRO A 69 15.72 -4.81 -14.45
N ALA A 70 14.69 -4.95 -13.61
CA ALA A 70 14.39 -6.21 -12.91
C ALA A 70 13.19 -6.93 -13.55
N SER A 71 13.15 -8.25 -13.40
CA SER A 71 12.04 -9.07 -13.87
C SER A 71 11.01 -9.28 -12.75
N SER A 72 9.73 -9.41 -13.08
CA SER A 72 8.71 -9.85 -12.13
C SER A 72 8.59 -11.38 -12.00
N THR A 73 9.41 -12.13 -12.74
CA THR A 73 9.37 -13.61 -12.77
C THR A 73 10.76 -14.26 -12.67
N ASP A 74 11.84 -13.49 -12.64
CA ASP A 74 13.22 -14.00 -12.47
C ASP A 74 13.77 -13.60 -11.09
N PRO A 75 13.82 -14.54 -10.12
CA PRO A 75 14.30 -14.29 -8.76
C PRO A 75 15.73 -13.76 -8.67
N ARG A 76 16.56 -14.01 -9.70
CA ARG A 76 17.96 -13.52 -9.72
C ARG A 76 18.06 -12.00 -9.82
N THR A 77 16.97 -11.35 -10.21
CA THR A 77 16.89 -9.88 -10.31
C THR A 77 16.31 -9.23 -9.05
N TRP A 78 15.93 -10.03 -8.06
CA TRP A 78 15.36 -9.57 -6.79
C TRP A 78 16.45 -9.47 -5.72
N SER A 79 16.11 -8.89 -4.58
CA SER A 79 17.01 -8.62 -3.47
C SER A 79 16.31 -8.72 -2.13
N SER A 80 17.07 -8.66 -1.04
CA SER A 80 16.53 -8.57 0.30
C SER A 80 15.85 -7.22 0.56
N TYR A 81 14.96 -7.15 1.55
CA TYR A 81 14.38 -5.88 1.99
C TYR A 81 15.44 -4.86 2.40
N LYS A 82 16.50 -5.34 3.08
CA LYS A 82 17.62 -4.52 3.54
C LYS A 82 18.38 -3.89 2.36
N ASP A 83 18.67 -4.66 1.32
CA ASP A 83 19.43 -4.15 0.19
C ASP A 83 18.59 -3.19 -0.67
N ALA A 84 17.30 -3.52 -0.87
CA ALA A 84 16.37 -2.63 -1.57
C ALA A 84 16.15 -1.31 -0.84
N THR A 85 16.12 -1.31 0.50
CA THR A 85 15.99 -0.07 1.29
C THR A 85 17.28 0.74 1.33
N ALA A 86 18.44 0.10 1.32
CA ALA A 86 19.74 0.77 1.27
C ALA A 86 20.07 1.36 -0.12
N SER A 87 19.52 0.79 -1.19
CA SER A 87 19.74 1.26 -2.55
C SER A 87 19.08 2.62 -2.84
N SER A 88 19.79 3.46 -3.61
CA SER A 88 19.31 4.72 -4.15
C SER A 88 18.72 4.62 -5.55
N ALA A 89 18.67 3.44 -6.17
CA ALA A 89 18.15 3.25 -7.52
C ALA A 89 16.65 3.61 -7.60
N GLY A 90 16.24 4.26 -8.68
CA GLY A 90 14.87 4.76 -8.84
C GLY A 90 14.33 5.58 -7.67
N VAL A 91 13.01 5.54 -7.46
CA VAL A 91 12.29 6.46 -6.54
C VAL A 91 11.47 5.74 -5.46
N GLY A 92 11.51 4.41 -5.42
CA GLY A 92 10.74 3.66 -4.43
C GLY A 92 10.98 2.16 -4.49
N LEU A 93 10.32 1.45 -3.58
CA LEU A 93 10.40 0.01 -3.44
C LEU A 93 9.30 -0.69 -4.24
N GLY A 94 9.54 -1.94 -4.56
CA GLY A 94 8.56 -2.89 -5.05
C GLY A 94 8.76 -4.25 -4.41
N TYR A 95 7.67 -5.00 -4.24
CA TYR A 95 7.69 -6.38 -3.79
C TYR A 95 7.11 -7.26 -4.89
N VAL A 96 7.83 -8.32 -5.27
CA VAL A 96 7.43 -9.23 -6.33
C VAL A 96 6.55 -10.34 -5.77
N LEU A 97 5.35 -10.49 -6.33
CA LEU A 97 4.44 -11.60 -6.06
C LEU A 97 4.85 -12.80 -6.91
N SER A 98 4.85 -13.98 -6.32
CA SER A 98 5.29 -15.22 -6.97
C SER A 98 4.43 -16.39 -6.51
N ASP A 99 4.42 -17.46 -7.29
CA ASP A 99 3.63 -18.68 -7.05
C ASP A 99 4.19 -19.62 -5.98
N VAL A 100 5.30 -19.28 -5.33
CA VAL A 100 5.92 -20.12 -4.29
C VAL A 100 5.28 -19.94 -2.90
N ASP A 101 4.40 -18.96 -2.73
CA ASP A 101 3.55 -18.80 -1.54
C ASP A 101 2.20 -18.15 -1.86
N ASP A 102 1.41 -17.90 -0.82
CA ASP A 102 0.03 -17.42 -0.86
C ASP A 102 -0.09 -15.90 -0.66
N ILE A 103 1.00 -15.14 -0.76
CA ILE A 103 0.95 -13.69 -0.53
C ILE A 103 0.27 -13.02 -1.72
N VAL A 104 -0.80 -12.26 -1.43
CA VAL A 104 -1.59 -11.55 -2.44
C VAL A 104 -1.71 -10.07 -2.10
N CYS A 105 -2.02 -9.29 -3.13
CA CYS A 105 -2.37 -7.88 -3.00
C CYS A 105 -3.65 -7.59 -3.78
N LEU A 106 -4.61 -6.96 -3.11
CA LEU A 106 -5.76 -6.31 -3.75
C LEU A 106 -5.40 -4.84 -3.97
N ASP A 107 -5.40 -4.38 -5.22
CA ASP A 107 -5.15 -2.99 -5.59
C ASP A 107 -6.48 -2.28 -5.89
N LEU A 108 -6.74 -1.22 -5.15
CA LEU A 108 -7.97 -0.44 -5.20
C LEU A 108 -7.63 0.95 -5.74
N ASP A 109 -7.85 1.12 -7.05
CA ASP A 109 -7.58 2.38 -7.75
C ASP A 109 -8.61 3.45 -7.41
N HIS A 110 -8.14 4.70 -7.22
CA HIS A 110 -8.95 5.91 -7.04
C HIS A 110 -10.02 5.80 -5.94
N CYS A 111 -9.73 5.06 -4.87
CA CYS A 111 -10.66 4.83 -3.78
C CYS A 111 -10.60 5.88 -2.66
N LEU A 112 -9.57 6.73 -2.63
CA LEU A 112 -9.44 7.83 -1.67
C LEU A 112 -9.64 9.16 -2.38
N ASN A 113 -10.54 10.00 -1.86
CA ASN A 113 -10.67 11.35 -2.35
C ASN A 113 -9.42 12.17 -1.96
N PRO A 114 -8.66 12.75 -2.91
CA PRO A 114 -7.37 13.39 -2.61
C PRO A 114 -7.50 14.70 -1.82
N LEU A 115 -8.67 15.35 -1.87
CA LEU A 115 -8.94 16.61 -1.16
C LEU A 115 -9.40 16.39 0.28
N THR A 116 -10.20 15.35 0.49
CA THR A 116 -10.88 15.11 1.78
C THR A 116 -10.33 13.92 2.55
N GLY A 117 -9.55 13.04 1.90
CA GLY A 117 -9.11 11.76 2.45
C GLY A 117 -10.22 10.73 2.64
N ARG A 118 -11.46 11.03 2.22
CA ARG A 118 -12.60 10.13 2.39
C ARG A 118 -12.47 8.91 1.48
N LEU A 119 -12.67 7.74 2.08
CA LEU A 119 -12.72 6.47 1.39
C LEU A 119 -14.05 6.28 0.67
N ALA A 120 -14.01 5.80 -0.58
CA ALA A 120 -15.20 5.47 -1.35
C ALA A 120 -15.99 4.33 -0.68
N PRO A 121 -17.34 4.37 -0.66
CA PRO A 121 -18.15 3.36 0.01
C PRO A 121 -17.87 1.92 -0.43
N TRP A 122 -17.57 1.72 -1.72
CA TRP A 122 -17.24 0.41 -2.25
C TRP A 122 -15.92 -0.14 -1.71
N ALA A 123 -14.92 0.73 -1.57
CA ALA A 123 -13.62 0.36 -1.03
C ALA A 123 -13.71 0.12 0.47
N ALA A 124 -14.52 0.90 1.19
CA ALA A 124 -14.84 0.66 2.59
C ALA A 124 -15.47 -0.73 2.82
N ALA A 125 -16.34 -1.17 1.91
CA ALA A 125 -16.91 -2.52 1.98
C ALA A 125 -15.84 -3.61 1.81
N ILE A 126 -14.90 -3.46 0.87
CA ILE A 126 -13.81 -4.42 0.65
C ILE A 126 -12.86 -4.46 1.84
N ILE A 127 -12.45 -3.30 2.38
CA ILE A 127 -11.59 -3.24 3.57
C ILE A 127 -12.25 -3.90 4.76
N ARG A 128 -13.55 -3.64 4.97
CA ARG A 128 -14.31 -4.29 6.05
C ARG A 128 -14.33 -5.81 5.85
N ASP A 129 -14.61 -6.29 4.64
CA ASP A 129 -14.68 -7.71 4.34
C ASP A 129 -13.28 -8.38 4.44
N ALA A 130 -12.19 -7.66 4.15
CA ALA A 130 -10.80 -8.11 4.30
C ALA A 130 -10.34 -8.24 5.76
N GLY A 131 -11.05 -7.58 6.69
CA GLY A 131 -10.77 -7.67 8.11
C GLY A 131 -9.44 -7.02 8.52
N ALA A 132 -8.85 -7.53 9.59
CA ALA A 132 -7.66 -6.96 10.22
C ALA A 132 -6.38 -7.41 9.48
N THR A 133 -6.06 -6.73 8.39
CA THR A 133 -4.84 -7.01 7.59
C THR A 133 -4.07 -5.72 7.28
N TYR A 134 -2.84 -5.85 6.78
CA TYR A 134 -2.04 -4.71 6.38
C TYR A 134 -2.62 -4.00 5.15
N VAL A 135 -2.88 -2.71 5.29
CA VAL A 135 -3.36 -1.82 4.22
C VAL A 135 -2.45 -0.61 4.14
N GLU A 136 -2.01 -0.26 2.93
CA GLU A 136 -1.20 0.93 2.67
C GLU A 136 -1.80 1.81 1.57
N VAL A 137 -1.48 3.10 1.62
CA VAL A 137 -1.79 4.05 0.57
C VAL A 137 -0.85 3.81 -0.61
N SER A 138 -1.41 3.58 -1.79
CA SER A 138 -0.66 3.32 -3.03
C SER A 138 0.23 4.53 -3.40
N PRO A 139 1.23 4.38 -4.29
CA PRO A 139 2.12 5.49 -4.65
C PRO A 139 1.42 6.74 -5.17
N SER A 140 0.30 6.60 -5.88
CA SER A 140 -0.48 7.74 -6.41
C SER A 140 -1.08 8.61 -5.29
N GLY A 141 -1.30 8.03 -4.11
CA GLY A 141 -1.83 8.74 -2.94
C GLY A 141 -3.36 8.75 -2.86
N ASP A 142 -4.05 8.28 -3.90
CA ASP A 142 -5.50 8.21 -4.02
C ASP A 142 -6.03 6.76 -4.14
N GLY A 143 -5.15 5.76 -4.08
CA GLY A 143 -5.49 4.34 -4.06
C GLY A 143 -4.99 3.62 -2.80
N LEU A 144 -5.36 2.36 -2.65
CA LEU A 144 -4.98 1.50 -1.52
C LEU A 144 -4.51 0.13 -2.00
N HIS A 145 -3.48 -0.40 -1.35
CA HIS A 145 -3.09 -1.80 -1.45
C HIS A 145 -3.52 -2.53 -0.18
N ILE A 146 -4.30 -3.59 -0.31
CA ILE A 146 -4.68 -4.50 0.77
C ILE A 146 -3.86 -5.77 0.61
N TRP A 147 -2.98 -6.04 1.56
CA TRP A 147 -2.10 -7.20 1.57
C TRP A 147 -2.69 -8.32 2.41
N GLY A 148 -2.50 -9.57 2.02
CA GLY A 148 -2.94 -10.72 2.80
C GLY A 148 -2.55 -12.04 2.16
N ARG A 149 -3.30 -13.10 2.48
CA ARG A 149 -3.07 -14.47 2.03
C ARG A 149 -4.26 -15.03 1.26
N ALA A 150 -4.03 -15.61 0.08
CA ALA A 150 -5.03 -16.38 -0.69
C ALA A 150 -4.33 -17.13 -1.85
N ASP A 151 -4.95 -18.20 -2.37
CA ASP A 151 -4.47 -18.85 -3.59
C ASP A 151 -4.95 -18.08 -4.85
N VAL A 152 -4.07 -17.24 -5.42
CA VAL A 152 -4.34 -16.46 -6.63
C VAL A 152 -3.26 -16.72 -7.69
N ARG A 153 -3.52 -17.71 -8.54
CA ARG A 153 -2.60 -18.11 -9.62
C ARG A 153 -2.71 -17.27 -10.89
N GLN A 154 -3.85 -16.59 -11.07
CA GLN A 154 -4.09 -15.69 -12.19
C GLN A 154 -4.69 -14.40 -11.67
N GLY A 155 -3.99 -13.28 -11.93
CA GLY A 155 -4.50 -11.98 -11.55
C GLY A 155 -5.77 -11.61 -12.31
N ARG A 156 -6.64 -10.83 -11.69
CA ARG A 156 -7.91 -10.38 -12.29
C ARG A 156 -8.10 -8.90 -12.08
N ARG A 157 -8.59 -8.21 -13.12
CA ARG A 157 -9.07 -6.83 -13.03
C ARG A 157 -10.59 -6.82 -13.12
N ILE A 158 -11.23 -6.44 -12.03
CA ILE A 158 -12.68 -6.34 -11.92
C ILE A 158 -13.09 -4.88 -12.11
N ARG A 159 -13.64 -4.55 -13.28
CA ARG A 159 -14.16 -3.21 -13.57
C ARG A 159 -15.52 -3.02 -12.90
N ARG A 160 -15.71 -1.87 -12.29
CA ARG A 160 -16.96 -1.46 -11.65
C ARG A 160 -17.73 -0.51 -12.57
N PRO A 161 -19.07 -0.40 -12.43
CA PRO A 161 -19.89 0.46 -13.31
C PRO A 161 -19.52 1.95 -13.29
N ASP A 162 -18.92 2.41 -12.20
CA ASP A 162 -18.45 3.79 -12.03
C ASP A 162 -17.08 4.06 -12.71
N GLY A 163 -16.56 3.10 -13.47
CA GLY A 163 -15.27 3.20 -14.15
C GLY A 163 -14.06 2.88 -13.28
N THR A 164 -14.26 2.69 -11.96
CA THR A 164 -13.18 2.23 -11.07
C THR A 164 -12.91 0.74 -11.26
N ALA A 165 -11.78 0.26 -10.72
CA ALA A 165 -11.44 -1.16 -10.78
C ALA A 165 -10.84 -1.63 -9.47
N VAL A 166 -11.02 -2.92 -9.21
CA VAL A 166 -10.27 -3.67 -8.21
C VAL A 166 -9.41 -4.66 -8.96
N GLU A 167 -8.11 -4.66 -8.69
CA GLU A 167 -7.19 -5.66 -9.24
C GLU A 167 -6.76 -6.64 -8.14
N VAL A 168 -6.76 -7.92 -8.45
CA VAL A 168 -6.36 -9.01 -7.55
C VAL A 168 -5.11 -9.64 -8.13
N TYR A 169 -4.03 -9.68 -7.37
CA TYR A 169 -2.74 -10.24 -7.82
C TYR A 169 -2.16 -11.21 -6.79
N GLY A 170 -1.62 -12.34 -7.26
CA GLY A 170 -0.86 -13.30 -6.44
C GLY A 170 0.45 -13.79 -7.05
N THR A 171 0.70 -13.56 -8.34
CA THR A 171 1.96 -13.96 -8.99
C THR A 171 2.26 -13.14 -10.25
N GLY A 172 3.52 -13.16 -10.70
CA GLY A 172 3.97 -12.66 -12.00
C GLY A 172 4.03 -11.14 -12.14
N ARG A 173 3.69 -10.40 -11.08
CA ARG A 173 3.75 -8.94 -11.01
C ARG A 173 4.45 -8.49 -9.75
N TYR A 174 4.97 -7.27 -9.78
CA TYR A 174 5.39 -6.59 -8.56
C TYR A 174 4.36 -5.55 -8.15
N ILE A 175 4.28 -5.28 -6.86
CA ILE A 175 3.47 -4.21 -6.28
C ILE A 175 4.41 -3.14 -5.73
N ALA A 176 4.14 -1.88 -6.03
CA ALA A 176 4.92 -0.77 -5.51
C ALA A 176 4.59 -0.54 -4.03
N VAL A 177 5.52 -0.83 -3.13
CA VAL A 177 5.29 -0.70 -1.69
C VAL A 177 5.66 0.69 -1.23
N THR A 178 4.78 1.36 -0.48
CA THR A 178 5.04 2.70 0.06
C THR A 178 5.34 2.68 1.55
N GLY A 179 4.92 1.63 2.25
CA GLY A 179 4.88 1.55 3.70
C GLY A 179 3.81 2.45 4.32
N ARG A 180 3.18 3.39 3.59
CA ARG A 180 2.30 4.41 4.16
C ARG A 180 0.97 3.79 4.59
N ARG A 181 0.93 3.25 5.80
CA ARG A 181 -0.22 2.60 6.38
C ARG A 181 -1.49 3.44 6.26
N HIS A 182 -2.59 2.81 5.86
CA HIS A 182 -3.91 3.42 5.89
C HIS A 182 -4.55 3.19 7.26
N GLY A 183 -4.89 4.27 7.96
CA GLY A 183 -5.46 4.22 9.30
C GLY A 183 -4.56 3.48 10.31
N SER A 184 -5.18 2.75 11.23
CA SER A 184 -4.54 1.98 12.30
C SER A 184 -4.47 0.47 12.02
N CYS A 185 -4.51 0.05 10.75
CA CYS A 185 -4.50 -1.37 10.40
C CYS A 185 -3.25 -2.11 10.94
N PRO A 186 -3.33 -3.42 11.23
CA PRO A 186 -2.21 -4.16 11.80
C PRO A 186 -1.11 -4.44 10.76
N SER A 187 0.08 -4.82 11.25
CA SER A 187 1.22 -5.26 10.44
C SER A 187 1.20 -6.77 10.20
N ILE A 188 0.06 -7.33 9.78
CA ILE A 188 -0.11 -8.77 9.56
C ILE A 188 -0.72 -9.04 8.19
N LEU A 189 -0.54 -10.26 7.68
CA LEU A 189 -1.23 -10.76 6.49
C LEU A 189 -2.35 -11.69 6.93
N ALA A 190 -3.60 -11.20 6.91
CA ALA A 190 -4.78 -12.02 7.19
C ALA A 190 -5.17 -12.91 5.99
N ASP A 191 -6.02 -13.90 6.22
CA ASP A 191 -6.65 -14.68 5.16
C ASP A 191 -7.68 -13.83 4.40
N LEU A 192 -7.48 -13.71 3.08
CA LEU A 192 -8.32 -12.96 2.16
C LEU A 192 -9.12 -13.86 1.21
N SER A 193 -9.08 -15.18 1.39
CA SER A 193 -9.68 -16.16 0.47
C SER A 193 -11.17 -15.90 0.23
N ALA A 194 -11.93 -15.56 1.27
CA ALA A 194 -13.34 -15.24 1.15
C ALA A 194 -13.59 -13.96 0.32
N VAL A 195 -12.77 -12.92 0.52
CA VAL A 195 -12.88 -11.66 -0.21
C VAL A 195 -12.48 -11.83 -1.67
N VAL A 196 -11.38 -12.55 -1.91
CA VAL A 196 -10.93 -12.90 -3.26
C VAL A 196 -12.00 -13.68 -4.00
N THR A 197 -12.59 -14.70 -3.38
CA THR A 197 -13.68 -15.49 -3.97
C THR A 197 -14.86 -14.58 -4.33
N LYS A 198 -15.30 -13.72 -3.41
CA LYS A 198 -16.40 -12.78 -3.64
C LYS A 198 -16.13 -11.78 -4.77
N LEU A 199 -14.89 -11.31 -4.90
CA LEU A 199 -14.50 -10.36 -5.94
C LEU A 199 -14.35 -11.01 -7.32
N THR A 200 -14.09 -12.32 -7.37
CA THR A 200 -13.72 -13.02 -8.61
C THR A 200 -14.77 -14.00 -9.13
N ALA A 201 -15.83 -14.23 -8.35
CA ALA A 201 -17.07 -14.90 -8.75
C ALA A 201 -17.79 -14.11 -9.86
#